data_AF-A0A1Q3EIP1-F1
#
_entry.id   AF-A0A1Q3EIP1-F1
#
_cell.length_a   1.000
_cell.length_b   1.000
_cell.length_c   1.000
_cell.angle_alpha   90.00
_cell.angle_beta   90.00
_cell.angle_gamma   90.00
#
_symmetry.space_group_name_H-M   'P 1'
#
loop_
_entity.id
_entity.type
_entity.pdbx_description
1 polymer ?
#
loop_
_entity_poly.entity_id
_entity_poly.type
_entity_poly.pdbx_seq_one_letter_code
_entity_poly.pdbx_strand_id
1 'polypeptide(L)'
;MTSLRNSIHRRNHKERSQLAHRAKLGFLEKHKDYVKRAKDYHSKQDRLTRLRQKAAERNKDEFYFSMTKEKTKRGIHVKDRGNVALPTDVVKVLKTQDENYIRTMRVAGLKKIDKIKAQLTALADLVLAKDPEENSLDAEELEILQDAGIISDKFSKHSQRHIVFVEDQVVPMSSMKIPTPNRQI
;
A
#
# COMPACT_ATOMS: atom_id res chain seq x y z
N MET A 1 35.28 -0.37 56.58
CA MET A 1 36.15 -0.57 55.40
C MET A 1 36.47 -2.06 55.27
N THR A 2 35.94 -2.76 54.26
CA THR A 2 36.18 -4.20 54.10
C THR A 2 37.29 -4.42 53.07
N SER A 3 38.55 -4.46 53.54
CA SER A 3 39.76 -4.33 52.69
C SER A 3 40.13 -5.57 51.86
N LEU A 4 39.59 -6.76 52.15
CA LEU A 4 39.91 -7.99 51.38
C LEU A 4 38.73 -8.55 50.56
N ARG A 5 37.55 -7.92 50.61
CA ARG A 5 36.34 -8.43 49.92
C ARG A 5 36.30 -8.18 48.40
N ASN A 6 37.15 -7.27 47.90
CA ASN A 6 37.25 -6.93 46.49
C ASN A 6 38.39 -7.67 45.76
N SER A 7 39.26 -8.39 46.49
CA SER A 7 40.38 -9.15 45.91
C SER A 7 39.96 -10.52 45.35
N ILE A 8 38.86 -11.09 45.86
CA ILE A 8 38.32 -12.38 45.41
C ILE A 8 37.04 -12.12 44.61
N HIS A 9 37.05 -12.48 43.32
CA HIS A 9 35.87 -12.39 42.47
C HIS A 9 34.76 -13.31 43.00
N ARG A 10 33.60 -12.73 43.35
CA ARG A 10 32.43 -13.51 43.76
C ARG A 10 31.74 -14.08 42.53
N ARG A 11 31.24 -15.31 42.64
CA ARG A 11 30.47 -15.95 41.58
C ARG A 11 29.17 -15.16 41.34
N ASN A 12 28.92 -14.82 40.08
CA ASN A 12 27.62 -14.25 39.69
C ASN A 12 26.57 -15.37 39.63
N HIS A 13 25.46 -15.20 40.34
CA HIS A 13 24.34 -16.13 40.33
C HIS A 13 23.32 -15.69 39.26
N LYS A 14 23.16 -16.50 38.22
CA LYS A 14 22.20 -16.24 37.14
C LYS A 14 20.78 -16.63 37.58
N GLU A 15 19.79 -15.88 37.13
CA GLU A 15 18.39 -16.18 37.36
C GLU A 15 17.89 -17.29 36.42
N ARG A 16 16.91 -18.07 36.87
CA ARG A 16 16.31 -19.16 36.09
C ARG A 16 15.14 -18.67 35.23
N SER A 17 14.97 -19.25 34.04
CA SER A 17 13.84 -19.03 33.15
C SER A 17 12.54 -19.69 33.63
N GLN A 18 11.42 -19.41 32.95
CA GLN A 18 10.14 -20.11 33.11
C GLN A 18 10.25 -21.57 32.66
N LEU A 19 9.46 -22.48 33.26
CA LEU A 19 9.41 -23.88 32.82
C LEU A 19 8.81 -23.98 31.40
N ALA A 20 9.35 -24.88 30.58
CA ALA A 20 8.96 -25.03 29.18
C ALA A 20 7.46 -25.27 28.98
N HIS A 21 6.83 -26.13 29.80
CA HIS A 21 5.39 -26.40 29.72
C HIS A 21 4.52 -25.20 30.11
N ARG A 22 5.08 -24.22 30.83
CA ARG A 22 4.41 -22.98 31.25
C ARG A 22 4.81 -21.77 30.43
N ALA A 23 5.56 -21.96 29.33
CA ALA A 23 5.98 -20.85 28.46
C ALA A 23 4.78 -20.04 27.93
N LYS A 24 3.61 -20.66 27.76
CA LYS A 24 2.34 -19.99 27.37
C LYS A 24 1.93 -18.85 28.32
N LEU A 25 2.31 -18.91 29.60
CA LEU A 25 1.99 -17.88 30.61
C LEU A 25 2.92 -16.66 30.54
N GLY A 26 3.92 -16.70 29.66
CA GLY A 26 4.92 -15.65 29.53
C GLY A 26 6.04 -15.74 30.56
N PHE A 27 6.68 -14.61 30.81
CA PHE A 27 7.86 -14.51 31.66
C PHE A 27 7.56 -14.86 33.13
N LEU A 28 8.46 -15.65 33.75
CA LEU A 28 8.37 -15.96 35.18
C LEU A 28 8.89 -14.79 36.01
N GLU A 29 7.96 -13.99 36.51
CA GLU A 29 8.25 -12.85 37.36
C GLU A 29 9.11 -13.23 38.58
N LYS A 30 10.10 -12.39 38.89
CA LYS A 30 10.94 -12.51 40.09
C LYS A 30 10.63 -11.42 41.10
N HIS A 31 11.24 -11.51 42.28
CA HIS A 31 11.01 -10.55 43.36
C HIS A 31 11.24 -9.09 42.93
N LYS A 32 12.27 -8.82 42.11
CA LYS A 32 12.55 -7.48 41.58
C LYS A 32 11.39 -6.92 40.77
N ASP A 33 10.75 -7.75 39.97
CA ASP A 33 9.62 -7.36 39.13
C ASP A 33 8.35 -7.20 39.97
N TYR A 34 8.14 -8.10 40.95
CA TYR A 34 7.06 -7.99 41.94
C TYR A 34 7.12 -6.65 42.66
N VAL A 35 8.29 -6.23 43.13
CA VAL A 35 8.47 -4.95 43.81
C VAL A 35 8.10 -3.78 42.88
N LYS A 36 8.47 -3.83 41.60
CA LYS A 36 8.09 -2.79 40.62
C LYS A 36 6.57 -2.75 40.42
N ARG A 37 5.93 -3.91 40.23
CA ARG A 37 4.48 -4.00 40.08
C ARG A 37 3.75 -3.51 41.33
N ALA A 38 4.20 -3.93 42.52
CA ALA A 38 3.60 -3.52 43.78
C ALA A 38 3.69 -1.99 43.94
N LYS A 39 4.85 -1.38 43.67
CA LYS A 39 5.02 0.07 43.73
C LYS A 39 4.09 0.81 42.76
N ASP A 40 3.97 0.34 41.52
CA ASP A 40 3.05 0.92 40.52
C ASP A 40 1.58 0.82 40.97
N TYR A 41 1.16 -0.36 41.46
CA TYR A 41 -0.19 -0.57 41.98
C TYR A 41 -0.52 0.37 43.14
N HIS A 42 0.35 0.46 44.15
CA HIS A 42 0.14 1.35 45.29
C HIS A 42 0.11 2.82 44.84
N SER A 43 1.01 3.25 43.95
CA SER A 43 0.99 4.61 43.40
C SER A 43 -0.33 4.94 42.71
N LYS A 44 -0.89 3.99 41.95
CA LYS A 44 -2.21 4.14 41.31
C LYS A 44 -3.34 4.18 42.34
N GLN A 45 -3.31 3.32 43.35
CA GLN A 45 -4.30 3.34 44.44
C GLN A 45 -4.27 4.66 45.19
N ASP A 46 -3.10 5.16 45.58
CA ASP A 46 -2.96 6.43 46.27
C ASP A 46 -3.50 7.60 45.45
N ARG A 47 -3.26 7.58 44.12
CA ARG A 47 -3.82 8.60 43.21
C ARG A 47 -5.34 8.52 43.15
N LEU A 48 -5.91 7.31 43.06
CA LEU A 48 -7.37 7.12 43.05
C LEU A 48 -8.00 7.56 44.38
N THR A 49 -7.40 7.24 45.52
CA THR A 49 -7.88 7.66 46.84
C THR A 49 -7.90 9.19 46.96
N ARG A 50 -6.83 9.87 46.51
CA ARG A 50 -6.81 11.34 46.48
C ARG A 50 -7.88 11.92 45.55
N LEU A 51 -8.12 11.32 44.38
CA LEU A 51 -9.19 11.76 43.47
C LEU A 51 -10.58 11.57 44.07
N ARG A 52 -10.82 10.46 44.79
CA ARG A 52 -12.08 10.23 45.52
C ARG A 52 -12.30 11.27 46.61
N GLN A 53 -11.27 11.57 47.40
CA GLN A 53 -11.34 12.60 48.44
C GLN A 53 -11.69 13.97 47.84
N LYS A 54 -10.97 14.39 46.79
CA LYS A 54 -11.27 15.64 46.08
C LYS A 54 -12.70 15.70 45.53
N ALA A 55 -13.21 14.59 45.01
CA ALA A 55 -14.59 14.52 44.52
C ALA A 55 -15.62 14.60 45.66
N ALA A 56 -15.32 14.02 46.83
CA ALA A 56 -16.18 14.09 48.01
C ALA A 56 -16.21 15.48 48.65
N GLU A 57 -15.08 16.18 48.66
CA GLU A 57 -14.92 17.53 49.22
C GLU A 57 -15.32 18.65 48.23
N ARG A 58 -15.90 18.31 47.07
CA ARG A 58 -16.25 19.29 46.03
C ARG A 58 -17.36 20.24 46.49
N ASN A 59 -17.12 21.54 46.37
CA ASN A 59 -18.17 22.55 46.56
C ASN A 59 -19.14 22.53 45.36
N LYS A 60 -20.45 22.42 45.61
CA LYS A 60 -21.47 22.36 44.55
C LYS A 60 -21.61 23.67 43.79
N ASP A 61 -21.31 24.79 44.45
CA ASP A 61 -21.47 26.14 43.91
C ASP A 61 -20.14 26.73 43.40
N GLU A 62 -19.12 25.89 43.21
CA GLU A 62 -17.83 26.35 42.66
C GLU A 62 -17.99 26.87 41.22
N PHE A 63 -17.41 28.04 40.94
CA PHE A 63 -17.39 28.63 39.61
C PHE A 63 -15.96 29.03 39.23
N TYR A 64 -15.50 28.52 38.10
CA TYR A 64 -14.25 28.94 37.46
C TYR A 64 -14.56 29.53 36.08
N PHE A 65 -13.88 30.61 35.69
CA PHE A 65 -14.12 31.28 34.40
C PHE A 65 -13.96 30.35 33.18
N SER A 66 -13.12 29.31 33.28
CA SER A 66 -12.94 28.30 32.23
C SER A 66 -14.21 27.48 31.95
N MET A 67 -15.14 27.37 32.90
CA MET A 67 -16.41 26.63 32.75
C MET A 67 -17.32 27.24 31.66
N THR A 68 -17.07 28.49 31.25
CA THR A 68 -17.81 29.13 30.15
C THR A 68 -17.42 28.59 28.78
N LYS A 69 -16.17 28.12 28.63
CA LYS A 69 -15.62 27.59 27.37
C LYS A 69 -15.62 26.06 27.35
N GLU A 70 -15.30 25.46 28.49
CA GLU A 70 -15.18 24.02 28.64
C GLU A 70 -16.55 23.35 28.81
N LYS A 71 -16.69 22.12 28.29
CA LYS A 71 -17.97 21.40 28.29
C LYS A 71 -17.81 20.01 28.88
N THR A 72 -18.86 19.57 29.56
CA THR A 72 -18.95 18.22 30.14
C THR A 72 -20.10 17.48 29.48
N LYS A 73 -19.86 16.27 28.95
CA LYS A 73 -20.88 15.42 28.34
C LYS A 73 -21.01 14.13 29.16
N ARG A 74 -22.22 13.85 29.66
CA ARG A 74 -22.50 12.70 30.55
C ARG A 74 -21.53 12.61 31.75
N GLY A 75 -21.16 13.76 32.32
CA GLY A 75 -20.24 13.82 33.46
C GLY A 75 -18.75 13.70 33.13
N ILE A 76 -18.37 13.58 31.85
CA ILE A 76 -16.96 13.52 31.41
C ILE A 76 -16.59 14.83 30.71
N HIS A 77 -15.46 15.41 31.10
CA HIS A 77 -14.92 16.62 30.49
C HIS A 77 -14.51 16.34 29.03
N VAL A 78 -15.06 17.10 28.09
CA VAL A 78 -14.78 16.99 26.65
C VAL A 78 -13.95 18.18 26.22
N LYS A 79 -12.74 17.91 25.74
CA LYS A 79 -11.89 18.92 25.08
C LYS A 79 -12.16 18.95 23.59
N ASP A 80 -12.16 20.15 23.03
CA ASP A 80 -12.20 20.32 21.59
C ASP A 80 -10.89 19.79 20.96
N ARG A 81 -11.03 19.10 19.82
CA ARG A 81 -9.91 18.60 19.01
C ARG A 81 -9.44 19.63 17.98
N GLY A 82 -10.12 20.77 17.88
CA GLY A 82 -9.81 21.86 16.95
C GLY A 82 -10.54 21.75 15.61
N ASN A 83 -11.51 20.84 15.49
CA ASN A 83 -12.30 20.72 14.27
C ASN A 83 -13.43 21.73 14.30
N VAL A 84 -13.37 22.71 13.39
CA VAL A 84 -14.38 23.77 13.27
C VAL A 84 -15.25 23.50 12.06
N ALA A 85 -16.54 23.87 12.13
CA ALA A 85 -17.42 23.84 10.97
C ALA A 85 -16.89 24.84 9.93
N LEU A 86 -16.47 24.32 8.77
CA LEU A 86 -15.99 25.15 7.67
C LEU A 86 -17.17 25.82 6.95
N PRO A 87 -17.04 27.07 6.51
CA PRO A 87 -18.05 27.72 5.70
C PRO A 87 -18.18 27.01 4.35
N THR A 88 -19.39 27.03 3.78
CA THR A 88 -19.73 26.27 2.55
C THR A 88 -18.81 26.59 1.38
N ASP A 89 -18.35 27.84 1.27
CA ASP A 89 -17.52 28.26 0.14
C ASP A 89 -16.11 27.68 0.23
N VAL A 90 -15.56 27.57 1.44
CA VAL A 90 -14.28 26.87 1.66
C VAL A 90 -14.44 25.39 1.36
N VAL A 91 -15.56 24.77 1.77
CA VAL A 91 -15.84 23.36 1.48
C VAL A 91 -15.94 23.12 -0.04
N LYS A 92 -16.60 24.01 -0.80
CA LYS A 92 -16.67 23.92 -2.27
C LYS A 92 -15.27 23.95 -2.89
N VAL A 93 -14.43 24.90 -2.48
CA VAL A 93 -13.05 25.01 -2.98
C VAL A 93 -12.26 23.74 -2.69
N LEU A 94 -12.33 23.20 -1.47
CA LEU A 94 -11.66 21.95 -1.11
C LEU A 94 -12.15 20.78 -1.96
N LYS A 95 -13.46 20.68 -2.21
CA LYS A 95 -14.03 19.64 -3.08
C LYS A 95 -13.58 19.76 -4.53
N THR A 96 -13.48 20.98 -5.06
CA THR A 96 -12.94 21.21 -6.41
C THR A 96 -11.46 20.84 -6.49
N GLN A 97 -10.67 21.12 -5.45
CA GLN A 97 -9.26 20.70 -5.37
C GLN A 97 -9.14 19.17 -5.36
N ASP A 98 -9.95 18.49 -4.53
CA ASP A 98 -9.99 17.03 -4.46
C ASP A 98 -10.38 16.41 -5.82
N GLU A 99 -11.39 16.97 -6.48
CA GLU A 99 -11.83 16.49 -7.80
C GLU A 99 -10.73 16.62 -8.84
N ASN A 100 -10.05 17.78 -8.88
CA ASN A 100 -8.94 18.01 -9.79
C ASN A 100 -7.77 17.07 -9.51
N TYR A 101 -7.45 16.82 -8.24
CA TYR A 101 -6.43 15.85 -7.86
C TYR A 101 -6.78 14.42 -8.33
N ILE A 102 -8.04 13.99 -8.15
CA ILE A 102 -8.47 12.67 -8.62
C ILE A 102 -8.40 12.58 -10.15
N ARG A 103 -8.80 13.64 -10.87
CA ARG A 103 -8.69 13.69 -12.33
C ARG A 103 -7.25 13.56 -12.81
N THR A 104 -6.31 14.29 -12.21
CA THR A 104 -4.89 14.20 -12.58
C THR A 104 -4.30 12.83 -12.26
N MET A 105 -4.62 12.27 -11.10
CA MET A 105 -4.20 10.92 -10.72
C MET A 105 -4.78 9.85 -11.65
N ARG A 106 -6.04 9.99 -12.09
CA ARG A 106 -6.64 9.11 -13.09
C ARG A 106 -5.92 9.19 -14.43
N VAL A 107 -5.64 10.38 -14.95
CA VAL A 107 -4.92 10.56 -16.22
C VAL A 107 -3.51 9.99 -16.13
N ALA A 108 -2.81 10.22 -15.02
CA ALA A 108 -1.50 9.62 -14.79
C ALA A 108 -1.57 8.08 -14.73
N GLY A 109 -2.61 7.53 -14.10
CA GLY A 109 -2.89 6.09 -14.08
C GLY A 109 -3.15 5.52 -15.47
N LEU A 110 -4.01 6.16 -16.27
CA LEU A 110 -4.30 5.75 -17.64
C LEU A 110 -3.04 5.75 -18.52
N LYS A 111 -2.23 6.82 -18.47
CA LYS A 111 -0.96 6.87 -19.20
C LYS A 111 0.01 5.75 -18.80
N LYS A 112 0.03 5.36 -17.52
CA LYS A 112 0.85 4.22 -17.06
C LYS A 112 0.30 2.91 -17.63
N ILE A 113 -1.02 2.73 -17.62
CA ILE A 113 -1.67 1.55 -18.21
C ILE A 113 -1.35 1.48 -19.71
N ASP A 114 -1.50 2.56 -20.46
CA ASP A 114 -1.22 2.61 -21.90
C ASP A 114 0.24 2.28 -22.19
N LYS A 115 1.17 2.83 -21.40
CA LYS A 115 2.60 2.50 -21.51
C LYS A 115 2.87 1.02 -21.27
N ILE A 116 2.28 0.43 -20.23
CA ILE A 116 2.42 -0.99 -19.91
C ILE A 116 1.82 -1.85 -21.02
N LYS A 117 0.62 -1.50 -21.51
CA LYS A 117 -0.03 -2.19 -22.63
C LYS A 117 0.84 -2.15 -23.89
N ALA A 118 1.40 -0.99 -24.24
CA ALA A 118 2.28 -0.86 -25.40
C ALA A 118 3.57 -1.68 -25.27
N GLN A 119 4.20 -1.66 -24.08
CA GLN A 119 5.36 -2.52 -23.81
C GLN A 119 5.02 -4.00 -23.92
N LEU A 120 3.87 -4.41 -23.40
CA LEU A 120 3.46 -5.81 -23.42
C LEU A 120 3.04 -6.28 -24.81
N THR A 121 2.40 -5.42 -25.61
CA THR A 121 2.07 -5.69 -27.01
C THR A 121 3.34 -5.89 -27.83
N ALA A 122 4.35 -5.02 -27.67
CA ALA A 122 5.64 -5.17 -28.35
C ALA A 122 6.38 -6.45 -27.95
N LEU A 123 6.29 -6.88 -26.68
CA LEU A 123 6.84 -8.15 -26.22
C LEU A 123 6.06 -9.34 -26.78
N ALA A 124 4.73 -9.29 -26.80
CA ALA A 124 3.89 -10.34 -27.35
C ALA A 124 4.14 -10.54 -28.86
N ASP A 125 4.26 -9.45 -29.64
CA ASP A 125 4.61 -9.51 -31.06
C ASP A 125 5.99 -10.15 -31.29
N LEU A 126 6.97 -9.85 -30.43
CA LEU A 126 8.31 -10.46 -30.50
C LEU A 126 8.31 -11.95 -30.14
N VAL A 127 7.49 -12.37 -29.17
CA VAL A 127 7.31 -13.78 -28.79
C VAL A 127 6.63 -14.56 -29.91
N LEU A 128 5.60 -13.99 -30.54
CA LEU A 128 4.92 -14.59 -31.70
C LEU A 128 5.80 -14.67 -32.95
N ALA A 129 6.84 -13.83 -33.07
CA ALA A 129 7.75 -13.79 -34.21
C ALA A 129 8.97 -14.73 -34.11
N LYS A 130 9.29 -15.24 -32.91
CA LYS A 130 10.31 -16.28 -32.70
C LYS A 130 9.67 -17.66 -32.72
N ASP A 131 10.44 -18.67 -33.13
CA ASP A 131 9.98 -20.02 -33.51
C ASP A 131 8.87 -20.62 -32.63
N PRO A 132 7.80 -21.18 -33.23
CA PRO A 132 6.54 -21.53 -32.55
C PRO A 132 6.61 -22.71 -31.57
N GLU A 133 7.74 -23.41 -31.46
CA GLU A 133 7.84 -24.68 -30.72
C GLU A 133 8.43 -24.54 -29.28
N GLU A 134 9.10 -23.44 -28.92
CA GLU A 134 9.73 -23.27 -27.59
C GLU A 134 9.22 -22.09 -26.73
N ASN A 135 8.46 -21.12 -27.27
CA ASN A 135 7.97 -19.95 -26.52
C ASN A 135 6.45 -19.71 -26.67
N SER A 136 5.67 -20.77 -26.88
CA SER A 136 4.21 -20.67 -27.02
C SER A 136 3.57 -20.28 -25.68
N LEU A 137 2.78 -19.21 -25.67
CA LEU A 137 1.94 -18.81 -24.54
C LEU A 137 0.86 -19.87 -24.28
N ASP A 138 0.57 -20.15 -23.01
CA ASP A 138 -0.48 -21.11 -22.64
C ASP A 138 -1.87 -20.59 -23.04
N ALA A 139 -2.85 -21.50 -23.20
CA ALA A 139 -4.21 -21.13 -23.62
C ALA A 139 -4.86 -20.10 -22.67
N GLU A 140 -4.63 -20.24 -21.36
CA GLU A 140 -5.11 -19.28 -20.35
C GLU A 140 -4.41 -17.91 -20.48
N GLU A 141 -3.11 -17.88 -20.80
CA GLU A 141 -2.37 -16.63 -20.98
C GLU A 141 -2.82 -15.88 -22.23
N LEU A 142 -3.11 -16.60 -23.32
CA LEU A 142 -3.67 -16.03 -24.55
C LEU A 142 -5.06 -15.44 -24.33
N GLU A 143 -5.92 -16.10 -23.56
CA GLU A 143 -7.25 -15.60 -23.19
C GLU A 143 -7.14 -14.31 -22.36
N ILE A 144 -6.25 -14.28 -21.36
CA ILE A 144 -5.98 -13.08 -20.55
C ILE A 144 -5.47 -11.91 -21.41
N LEU A 145 -4.61 -12.17 -22.39
CA LEU A 145 -4.06 -11.14 -23.28
C LEU A 145 -5.08 -10.62 -24.30
N GLN A 146 -6.03 -11.48 -24.73
CA GLN A 146 -7.16 -11.08 -25.56
C GLN A 146 -8.17 -10.25 -24.77
N ASP A 147 -8.53 -10.68 -23.56
CA ASP A 147 -9.43 -9.95 -22.64
C ASP A 147 -8.87 -8.58 -22.25
N ALA A 148 -7.54 -8.50 -22.07
CA ALA A 148 -6.85 -7.24 -21.81
C ALA A 148 -6.78 -6.31 -23.06
N GLY A 149 -7.15 -6.82 -24.23
CA GLY A 149 -7.12 -6.13 -25.52
C GLY A 149 -5.70 -5.86 -26.01
N ILE A 150 -4.73 -6.70 -25.65
CA ILE A 150 -3.31 -6.57 -26.00
C ILE A 150 -3.02 -7.31 -27.30
N ILE A 151 -3.59 -8.50 -27.48
CA ILE A 151 -3.53 -9.27 -28.73
C ILE A 151 -4.89 -9.12 -29.43
N SER A 152 -4.88 -8.81 -30.73
CA SER A 152 -6.12 -8.67 -31.49
C SER A 152 -6.80 -10.02 -31.65
N ASP A 153 -8.08 -10.07 -31.31
CA ASP A 153 -8.92 -11.22 -31.59
C ASP A 153 -9.15 -11.28 -33.11
N LYS A 154 -8.56 -12.30 -33.75
CA LYS A 154 -8.54 -12.59 -35.20
C LYS A 154 -7.36 -12.01 -35.98
N PHE A 155 -6.48 -12.92 -36.42
CA PHE A 155 -5.68 -12.78 -37.64
C PHE A 155 -6.61 -12.68 -38.86
N SER A 156 -7.22 -11.51 -39.07
CA SER A 156 -7.69 -11.14 -40.40
C SER A 156 -6.46 -11.10 -41.31
N LYS A 157 -6.27 -12.12 -42.15
CA LYS A 157 -5.31 -12.12 -43.27
C LYS A 157 -5.68 -11.04 -44.27
N HIS A 158 -5.56 -9.77 -43.89
CA HIS A 158 -5.57 -8.69 -44.85
C HIS A 158 -4.13 -8.50 -45.30
N SER A 159 -3.79 -9.13 -46.43
CA SER A 159 -2.56 -8.79 -47.15
C SER A 159 -2.64 -7.29 -47.44
N GLN A 160 -1.83 -6.49 -46.73
CA GLN A 160 -1.72 -5.08 -47.06
C GLN A 160 -1.10 -5.00 -48.44
N ARG A 161 -1.93 -4.65 -49.44
CA ARG A 161 -1.45 -4.27 -50.76
C ARG A 161 -0.69 -2.96 -50.57
N HIS A 162 0.64 -3.01 -50.59
CA HIS A 162 1.48 -1.82 -50.56
C HIS A 162 1.22 -1.02 -51.85
N ILE A 163 0.51 0.09 -51.74
CA ILE A 163 0.19 0.95 -52.88
C ILE A 163 1.33 1.96 -53.05
N VAL A 164 2.06 1.84 -54.16
CA VAL A 164 3.05 2.84 -54.60
C VAL A 164 2.38 3.75 -55.61
N PHE A 165 2.35 5.05 -55.36
CA PHE A 165 1.92 6.05 -56.33
C PHE A 165 3.11 6.46 -57.19
N VAL A 166 2.94 6.49 -58.51
CA VAL A 166 3.94 6.91 -59.50
C VAL A 166 3.36 8.11 -60.25
N GLU A 167 4.15 9.17 -60.46
CA GLU A 167 3.67 10.47 -60.95
C GLU A 167 3.41 10.54 -62.47
N ASP A 168 3.83 9.55 -63.27
CA ASP A 168 3.66 9.57 -64.73
C ASP A 168 2.67 8.51 -65.25
N GLN A 169 1.84 8.91 -66.22
CA GLN A 169 0.75 8.15 -66.87
C GLN A 169 1.22 6.98 -67.77
N VAL A 170 2.27 6.26 -67.41
CA VAL A 170 2.73 5.08 -68.15
C VAL A 170 2.19 3.81 -67.48
N VAL A 171 1.33 3.09 -68.21
CA VAL A 171 0.69 1.84 -67.81
C VAL A 171 1.73 0.85 -67.24
N PRO A 172 1.48 0.21 -66.08
CA PRO A 172 2.41 -0.75 -65.51
C PRO A 172 2.54 -1.94 -66.46
N MET A 173 3.70 -2.09 -67.11
CA MET A 173 3.98 -3.24 -67.95
C MET A 173 3.83 -4.51 -67.12
N SER A 174 2.85 -5.31 -67.54
CA SER A 174 2.60 -6.66 -67.07
C SER A 174 3.90 -7.45 -66.94
N SER A 175 4.04 -8.15 -65.81
CA SER A 175 4.98 -9.24 -65.57
C SER A 175 5.35 -10.02 -66.84
N MET A 176 6.53 -9.76 -67.39
CA MET A 176 7.11 -10.61 -68.42
C MET A 176 7.36 -12.00 -67.83
N LYS A 177 6.49 -12.96 -68.13
CA LYS A 177 6.80 -14.39 -68.01
C LYS A 177 7.90 -14.70 -69.02
N ILE A 178 9.10 -14.99 -68.55
CA ILE A 178 10.19 -15.51 -69.37
C ILE A 178 9.81 -16.94 -69.79
N PRO A 179 9.78 -17.29 -71.09
CA PRO A 179 9.57 -18.67 -71.52
C PRO A 179 10.88 -19.46 -71.37
N THR A 180 10.83 -20.60 -70.69
CA THR A 180 11.92 -21.59 -70.69
C THR A 180 12.06 -22.24 -72.06
N PRO A 181 13.27 -22.43 -72.61
CA PRO A 181 13.44 -23.07 -73.91
C PRO A 181 13.25 -24.58 -73.80
N ASN A 182 12.45 -25.13 -74.69
CA ASN A 182 12.25 -26.56 -74.86
C ASN A 182 13.46 -27.14 -75.62
N ARG A 183 14.20 -28.05 -74.99
CA ARG A 183 15.37 -28.74 -75.55
C ARG A 183 14.88 -29.98 -76.31
N GLN A 184 14.91 -29.95 -77.64
CA GLN A 184 14.76 -31.15 -78.46
C GLN A 184 16.14 -31.76 -78.71
N ILE A 185 16.43 -32.89 -78.05
CA ILE A 185 16.73 -34.25 -78.55
C ILE A 185 16.93 -35.11 -77.29
#